data_AF-A0AAE1GI82-F1
#
_entry.id   AF-A0AAE1GI82-F1
#
_cell.length_a   1.000
_cell.length_b   1.000
_cell.length_c   1.000
_cell.angle_alpha   90.00
_cell.angle_beta   90.00
_cell.angle_gamma   90.00
#
_symmetry.space_group_name_H-M   'P 1'
#
loop_
_entity.id
_entity.type
_entity.pdbx_description
1 polymer ?
#
loop_
_entity_poly.entity_id
_entity_poly.type
_entity_poly.pdbx_seq_one_letter_code
_entity_poly.pdbx_strand_id
1 'polypeptide(L)'
;MNTQPTIIFETKNNQEEISSLVQLAIDRDDRATERAEKASVREAEEKEKVAVREAEAAVRQAEEKKAEREHELALVQLKTQQHNNVPFCPADEVKPRIPPFSDNDDLDSYLARFEKLAQFYGWEKKDYALHLGSLLRVSSIQPCRTLRAWATTLESCSNVTLVSCPIIDASNSPRPHAALTSGNSWN
;
A
#
# COMPACT_ATOMS: atom_id res chain seq x y z
N MET A 1 61.10 -37.14 87.84
CA MET A 1 60.46 -36.11 86.99
C MET A 1 61.12 -36.15 85.63
N ASN A 2 60.63 -36.94 84.67
CA ASN A 2 60.94 -36.71 83.26
C ASN A 2 60.07 -37.60 82.35
N THR A 3 58.90 -37.08 82.05
CA THR A 3 58.04 -37.43 80.92
C THR A 3 57.65 -36.03 80.45
N GLN A 4 57.94 -35.53 79.25
CA GLN A 4 57.61 -36.10 77.96
C GLN A 4 58.27 -35.28 76.82
N PRO A 5 59.13 -35.88 76.00
CA PRO A 5 59.42 -35.33 74.66
C PRO A 5 58.61 -36.03 73.55
N THR A 6 58.21 -37.29 73.74
CA THR A 6 57.55 -38.10 72.69
C THR A 6 56.13 -37.62 72.34
N ILE A 7 55.31 -37.28 73.33
CA ILE A 7 53.92 -36.85 73.10
C ILE A 7 53.84 -35.48 72.37
N ILE A 8 54.84 -34.62 72.56
CA ILE A 8 54.89 -33.30 71.90
C ILE A 8 55.29 -33.44 70.42
N PHE A 9 56.07 -34.47 70.06
CA PHE A 9 56.48 -34.70 68.67
C PHE A 9 55.34 -35.32 67.84
N GLU A 10 54.62 -36.30 68.42
CA GLU A 10 53.46 -36.92 67.77
C GLU A 10 52.33 -35.91 67.53
N THR A 11 52.08 -35.01 68.49
CA THR A 11 51.04 -33.98 68.34
C THR A 11 51.37 -32.96 67.25
N LYS A 12 52.66 -32.60 67.07
CA LYS A 12 53.11 -31.72 65.97
C LYS A 12 52.96 -32.38 64.60
N ASN A 13 53.34 -33.66 64.47
CA ASN A 13 53.17 -34.40 63.21
C ASN A 13 51.69 -34.52 62.83
N ASN A 14 50.83 -34.83 63.81
CA ASN A 14 49.38 -34.90 63.59
C ASN A 14 48.78 -33.53 63.22
N GLN A 15 49.32 -32.43 63.76
CA GLN A 15 48.85 -31.08 63.45
C GLN A 15 49.20 -30.66 62.01
N GLU A 16 50.38 -31.06 61.51
CA GLU A 16 50.79 -30.81 60.11
C GLU A 16 49.94 -31.59 59.12
N GLU A 17 49.62 -32.86 59.42
CA GLU A 17 48.71 -33.67 58.61
C GLU A 17 47.29 -33.08 58.54
N ILE A 18 46.76 -32.60 59.67
CA ILE A 18 45.46 -31.92 59.71
C ILE A 18 45.49 -30.65 58.86
N SER A 19 46.55 -29.85 58.96
CA SER A 19 46.71 -28.62 58.17
C SER A 19 46.75 -28.92 56.66
N SER A 20 47.48 -29.97 56.27
CA SER A 20 47.54 -30.44 54.87
C SER A 20 46.19 -30.91 54.35
N LEU A 21 45.43 -31.66 55.15
CA LEU A 21 44.09 -32.14 54.80
C LEU A 21 43.10 -30.97 54.62
N VAL A 22 43.17 -29.97 55.50
CA VAL A 22 42.34 -28.76 55.40
C VAL A 22 42.68 -27.99 54.12
N GLN A 23 43.96 -27.80 53.82
CA GLN A 23 44.38 -27.13 52.59
C GLN A 23 43.90 -27.87 51.33
N LEU A 24 43.99 -29.21 51.32
CA LEU A 24 43.49 -30.02 50.21
C LEU A 24 41.97 -29.93 50.04
N ALA A 25 41.21 -29.79 51.14
CA ALA A 25 39.77 -29.60 51.08
C ALA A 25 39.41 -28.23 50.47
N ILE A 26 40.08 -27.17 50.91
CA ILE A 26 39.92 -25.81 50.35
C ILE A 26 40.23 -25.81 48.86
N ASP A 27 41.38 -26.37 48.45
CA ASP A 27 41.76 -26.43 47.03
C ASP A 27 40.76 -27.24 46.17
N ARG A 28 40.09 -28.24 46.76
CA ARG A 28 39.06 -29.02 46.07
C ARG A 28 37.77 -28.24 45.92
N ASP A 29 37.36 -27.53 46.96
CA ASP A 29 36.17 -26.70 46.96
C ASP A 29 36.35 -25.51 46.00
N ASP A 30 37.52 -24.85 46.01
CA ASP A 30 37.84 -23.76 45.08
C ASP A 30 37.78 -24.21 43.62
N ARG A 31 38.28 -25.41 43.31
CA ARG A 31 38.16 -25.98 41.95
C ARG A 31 36.74 -26.40 41.61
N ALA A 32 35.90 -26.69 42.60
CA ALA A 32 34.49 -27.02 42.38
C ALA A 32 33.68 -25.75 42.10
N THR A 33 33.90 -24.68 42.86
CA THR A 33 33.25 -23.38 42.67
C THR A 33 33.65 -22.75 41.34
N GLU A 34 34.93 -22.76 40.97
CA GLU A 34 35.39 -22.21 39.69
C GLU A 34 34.71 -22.89 38.49
N ARG A 35 34.52 -24.22 38.56
CA ARG A 35 33.80 -24.96 37.50
C ARG A 35 32.31 -24.62 37.48
N ALA A 36 31.69 -24.47 38.64
CA ALA A 36 30.27 -24.11 38.75
C ALA A 36 30.01 -22.68 38.23
N GLU A 37 30.88 -21.73 38.58
CA GLU A 37 30.81 -20.35 38.08
C GLU A 37 31.00 -20.31 36.56
N LYS A 38 32.01 -21.02 36.04
CA LYS A 38 32.26 -21.08 34.60
C LYS A 38 31.11 -21.74 33.84
N ALA A 39 30.43 -22.72 34.43
CA ALA A 39 29.23 -23.31 33.85
C ALA A 39 28.05 -22.32 33.86
N SER A 40 27.83 -21.64 34.98
CA SER A 40 26.78 -20.61 35.12
C SER A 40 26.96 -19.45 34.14
N VAL A 41 28.19 -18.95 33.97
CA VAL A 41 28.51 -17.88 33.02
C VAL A 41 28.21 -18.32 31.59
N ARG A 42 28.61 -19.53 31.19
CA ARG A 42 28.31 -20.06 29.85
C ARG A 42 26.81 -20.19 29.61
N GLU A 43 26.08 -20.68 30.60
CA GLU A 43 24.62 -20.82 30.51
C GLU A 43 23.94 -19.44 30.40
N ALA A 44 24.41 -18.44 31.15
CA ALA A 44 23.91 -17.07 31.06
C ALA A 44 24.20 -16.44 29.69
N GLU A 45 25.41 -16.59 29.17
CA GLU A 45 25.78 -16.10 27.83
C GLU A 45 24.97 -16.77 26.72
N GLU A 46 24.72 -18.08 26.83
CA GLU A 46 23.89 -18.80 25.85
C GLU A 46 22.44 -18.32 25.89
N LYS A 47 21.88 -18.15 27.10
CA LYS A 47 20.53 -17.61 27.27
C LYS A 47 20.40 -16.19 26.72
N GLU A 48 21.40 -15.34 26.96
CA GLU A 48 21.43 -13.98 26.40
C GLU A 48 21.50 -14.01 24.87
N LYS A 49 22.39 -14.84 24.28
CA LYS A 49 22.48 -14.99 22.83
C LYS A 49 21.17 -15.47 22.20
N VAL A 50 20.47 -16.39 22.86
CA VAL A 50 19.15 -16.86 22.40
C VAL A 50 18.12 -15.74 22.50
N ALA A 51 18.04 -15.04 23.64
CA ALA A 51 17.11 -13.94 23.84
C ALA A 51 17.32 -12.79 22.84
N VAL A 52 18.58 -12.46 22.52
CA VAL A 52 18.92 -11.44 21.51
C VAL A 52 18.45 -11.87 20.12
N ARG A 53 18.68 -13.12 19.72
CA ARG A 53 18.22 -13.64 18.42
C ARG A 53 16.70 -13.67 18.31
N GLU A 54 16.01 -14.05 19.38
CA GLU A 54 14.55 -14.06 19.44
C GLU A 54 13.98 -12.64 19.37
N ALA A 55 14.58 -11.68 20.08
CA ALA A 55 14.18 -10.28 20.01
C ALA A 55 14.40 -9.70 18.61
N GLU A 56 15.54 -9.98 17.98
CA GLU A 56 15.83 -9.53 16.60
C GLU A 56 14.83 -10.12 15.60
N ALA A 57 14.52 -11.42 15.72
CA ALA A 57 13.52 -12.07 14.88
C ALA A 57 12.12 -11.48 15.08
N ALA A 58 11.74 -11.16 16.32
CA ALA A 58 10.47 -10.53 16.63
C ALA A 58 10.36 -9.11 16.05
N VAL A 59 11.44 -8.33 16.10
CA VAL A 59 11.50 -6.99 15.48
C VAL A 59 11.34 -7.11 13.96
N ARG A 60 12.09 -8.01 13.31
CA ARG A 60 12.00 -8.23 11.86
C ARG A 60 10.59 -8.62 11.43
N GLN A 61 9.95 -9.55 12.15
CA GLN A 61 8.57 -9.94 11.88
C GLN A 61 7.58 -8.79 12.09
N ALA A 62 7.81 -7.93 13.09
CA ALA A 62 6.95 -6.78 13.33
C ALA A 62 7.08 -5.72 12.21
N GLU A 63 8.28 -5.53 11.67
CA GLU A 63 8.54 -4.65 10.53
C GLU A 63 7.92 -5.19 9.25
N GLU A 64 8.08 -6.48 8.95
CA GLU A 64 7.44 -7.13 7.79
C GLU A 64 5.92 -7.00 7.85
N LYS A 65 5.31 -7.26 9.02
CA LYS A 65 3.86 -7.09 9.22
C LYS A 65 3.39 -5.64 9.13
N LYS A 66 4.26 -4.66 9.41
CA LYS A 66 3.94 -3.23 9.20
C LYS A 66 3.99 -2.90 7.71
N ALA A 67 5.05 -3.31 7.02
CA ALA A 67 5.21 -3.10 5.58
C ALA A 67 4.08 -3.75 4.78
N GLU A 68 3.65 -4.97 5.15
CA GLU A 68 2.54 -5.67 4.50
C GLU A 68 1.22 -4.90 4.65
N ARG A 69 0.91 -4.41 5.86
CA ARG A 69 -0.28 -3.59 6.11
C ARG A 69 -0.25 -2.27 5.36
N GLU A 70 0.91 -1.61 5.31
CA GLU A 70 1.08 -0.37 4.56
C GLU A 70 0.89 -0.60 3.05
N HIS A 71 1.44 -1.69 2.52
CA HIS A 71 1.25 -2.07 1.12
C HIS A 71 -0.21 -2.41 0.80
N GLU A 72 -0.91 -3.14 1.68
CA GLU A 72 -2.33 -3.43 1.52
C GLU A 72 -3.16 -2.14 1.51
N LEU A 73 -2.91 -1.22 2.44
CA LEU A 73 -3.56 0.08 2.47
C LEU A 73 -3.27 0.90 1.20
N ALA A 74 -2.04 0.90 0.71
CA ALA A 74 -1.67 1.57 -0.54
C ALA A 74 -2.41 0.97 -1.74
N LEU A 75 -2.55 -0.35 -1.82
CA LEU A 75 -3.34 -1.02 -2.87
C LEU A 75 -4.82 -0.64 -2.80
N VAL A 76 -5.40 -0.59 -1.60
CA VAL A 76 -6.81 -0.18 -1.40
C VAL A 76 -7.00 1.28 -1.80
N GLN A 77 -6.08 2.16 -1.42
CA GLN A 77 -6.12 3.58 -1.81
C GLN A 77 -5.98 3.74 -3.32
N LEU A 78 -5.07 3.00 -3.97
CA LEU A 78 -4.91 3.02 -5.42
C LEU A 78 -6.19 2.55 -6.13
N LYS A 79 -6.79 1.44 -5.68
CA LYS A 79 -8.06 0.93 -6.22
C LYS A 79 -9.19 1.97 -6.06
N THR A 80 -9.25 2.63 -4.91
CA THR A 80 -10.25 3.68 -4.64
C THR A 80 -10.02 4.91 -5.52
N GLN A 81 -8.77 5.35 -5.68
CA GLN A 81 -8.42 6.44 -6.58
C GLN A 81 -8.69 6.10 -8.04
N GLN A 82 -8.44 4.86 -8.48
CA GLN A 82 -8.80 4.39 -9.83
C GLN A 82 -10.31 4.42 -10.03
N HIS A 83 -11.10 3.93 -9.07
CA HIS A 83 -12.56 3.99 -9.13
C HIS A 83 -13.08 5.44 -9.16
N ASN A 84 -12.43 6.36 -8.45
CA ASN A 84 -12.81 7.77 -8.42
C ASN A 84 -12.28 8.59 -9.63
N ASN A 85 -11.24 8.11 -10.33
CA ASN A 85 -10.67 8.74 -11.54
C ASN A 85 -11.19 8.14 -12.84
N VAL A 86 -12.03 7.11 -12.81
CA VAL A 86 -12.89 6.86 -13.97
C VAL A 86 -13.87 8.04 -13.97
N PRO A 87 -13.85 8.93 -14.99
CA PRO A 87 -15.03 9.74 -15.22
C PRO A 87 -16.17 8.74 -15.27
N PHE A 88 -17.22 8.95 -14.48
CA PHE A 88 -18.47 8.23 -14.67
C PHE A 88 -18.83 8.42 -16.14
N CYS A 89 -18.45 7.44 -16.94
CA CYS A 89 -18.75 7.35 -18.34
C CYS A 89 -19.98 6.46 -18.32
N PRO A 90 -21.19 7.01 -18.42
CA PRO A 90 -22.38 6.21 -18.68
C PRO A 90 -22.23 5.63 -20.09
N ALA A 91 -21.33 4.67 -20.25
CA ALA A 91 -21.09 3.92 -21.47
C ALA A 91 -21.89 2.62 -21.51
N ASP A 92 -22.88 2.47 -20.63
CA ASP A 92 -24.13 1.87 -21.02
C ASP A 92 -25.05 3.02 -21.40
N GLU A 93 -25.15 3.25 -22.71
CA GLU A 93 -26.18 4.06 -23.34
C GLU A 93 -27.54 3.55 -22.86
N VAL A 94 -28.04 4.06 -21.73
CA VAL A 94 -29.45 3.98 -21.39
C VAL A 94 -30.14 4.86 -22.41
N LYS A 95 -30.41 4.26 -23.57
CA LYS A 95 -31.14 4.91 -24.66
C LYS A 95 -32.42 5.42 -24.02
N PRO A 96 -32.59 6.74 -23.93
CA PRO A 96 -33.71 7.33 -23.23
C PRO A 96 -34.96 6.79 -23.93
N ARG A 97 -35.81 6.06 -23.20
CA ARG A 97 -37.02 5.44 -23.76
C ARG A 97 -38.10 6.49 -23.97
N ILE A 98 -37.75 7.58 -24.66
CA ILE A 98 -38.63 8.69 -24.99
C ILE A 98 -39.39 8.25 -26.25
N PRO A 99 -40.73 8.14 -26.17
CA PRO A 99 -41.54 7.91 -27.36
C PRO A 99 -41.26 9.01 -28.39
N PRO A 100 -41.09 8.68 -29.68
CA PRO A 100 -40.91 9.69 -30.72
C PRO A 100 -42.14 10.59 -30.79
N PHE A 101 -41.94 11.83 -31.21
CA PHE A 101 -43.03 12.79 -31.39
C PHE A 101 -43.99 12.30 -32.49
N SER A 102 -45.29 12.32 -32.21
CA SER A 102 -46.34 12.05 -33.19
C SER A 102 -47.05 13.34 -33.59
N ASP A 103 -47.52 13.46 -34.84
CA ASP A 103 -48.22 14.66 -35.34
C ASP A 103 -49.55 14.96 -34.61
N ASN A 104 -50.02 14.03 -33.76
CA ASN A 104 -51.22 14.20 -32.94
C ASN A 104 -50.92 14.73 -31.53
N ASP A 105 -49.64 14.83 -31.14
CA ASP A 105 -49.23 15.35 -29.84
C ASP A 105 -49.05 16.86 -29.88
N ASP A 106 -49.53 17.55 -28.84
CA ASP A 106 -49.23 18.96 -28.61
C ASP A 106 -47.73 19.16 -28.32
N LEU A 107 -47.08 20.03 -29.10
CA LEU A 107 -45.63 20.23 -29.06
C LEU A 107 -45.16 20.73 -27.69
N ASP A 108 -45.89 21.65 -27.07
CA ASP A 108 -45.53 22.23 -25.78
C ASP A 108 -45.61 21.15 -24.67
N SER A 109 -46.64 20.32 -24.73
CA SER A 109 -46.82 19.16 -23.84
C SER A 109 -45.72 18.09 -24.03
N TYR A 110 -45.22 17.91 -25.25
CA TYR A 110 -44.10 17.00 -25.54
C TYR A 110 -42.76 17.55 -25.02
N LEU A 111 -42.50 18.84 -25.22
CA LEU A 111 -41.29 19.50 -24.73
C LEU A 111 -41.19 19.48 -23.20
N ALA A 112 -42.30 19.76 -22.48
CA ALA A 112 -42.32 19.68 -21.03
C ALA A 112 -41.99 18.27 -20.49
N ARG A 113 -42.36 17.23 -21.23
CA ARG A 113 -42.04 15.83 -20.89
C ARG A 113 -40.58 15.50 -21.18
N PHE A 114 -40.07 15.98 -22.32
CA PHE A 114 -38.66 15.87 -22.67
C PHE A 114 -37.78 16.53 -21.61
N GLU A 115 -38.11 17.73 -21.13
CA GLU A 115 -37.32 18.41 -20.09
C GLU A 115 -37.28 17.64 -18.78
N LYS A 116 -38.41 17.09 -18.32
CA LYS A 116 -38.45 16.24 -17.12
C LYS A 116 -37.57 15.00 -17.27
N LEU A 117 -37.56 14.39 -18.45
CA LEU A 117 -36.74 13.22 -18.75
C LEU A 117 -35.26 13.61 -18.88
N ALA A 118 -34.95 14.73 -19.52
CA ALA A 118 -33.59 15.25 -19.64
C ALA A 118 -32.99 15.58 -18.26
N GLN A 119 -33.79 16.14 -17.34
CA GLN A 119 -33.39 16.34 -15.95
C GLN A 119 -33.15 15.01 -15.23
N PHE A 120 -34.00 14.00 -15.46
CA PHE A 120 -33.85 12.67 -14.88
C PHE A 120 -32.59 11.94 -15.36
N TYR A 121 -32.25 12.06 -16.65
CA TYR A 121 -31.04 11.48 -17.24
C TYR A 121 -29.79 12.36 -17.05
N GLY A 122 -29.92 13.51 -16.38
CA GLY A 122 -28.79 14.40 -16.11
C GLY A 122 -28.18 15.06 -17.36
N TRP A 123 -28.96 15.23 -18.43
CA TRP A 123 -28.47 15.87 -19.64
C TRP A 123 -28.18 17.35 -19.42
N GLU A 124 -27.09 17.82 -20.00
CA GLU A 124 -26.77 19.24 -20.02
C GLU A 124 -27.64 19.98 -21.05
N LYS A 125 -28.04 21.22 -20.75
CA LYS A 125 -28.88 22.04 -21.64
C LYS A 125 -28.30 22.22 -23.05
N LYS A 126 -26.97 22.19 -23.18
CA LYS A 126 -26.25 22.27 -24.46
C LYS A 126 -26.55 21.08 -25.37
N ASP A 127 -26.85 19.92 -24.79
CA ASP A 127 -27.09 18.66 -25.51
C ASP A 127 -28.58 18.41 -25.79
N TYR A 128 -29.48 19.26 -25.27
CA TYR A 128 -30.93 19.13 -25.45
C TYR A 128 -31.30 19.17 -26.94
N ALA A 129 -30.69 20.08 -27.70
CA ALA A 129 -30.97 20.23 -29.13
C ALA A 129 -30.57 18.99 -29.94
N LEU A 130 -29.48 18.31 -29.56
CA LEU A 130 -29.01 17.09 -30.21
C LEU A 130 -29.97 15.92 -29.96
N HIS A 131 -30.36 15.73 -28.70
CA HIS A 131 -31.31 14.68 -28.34
C HIS A 131 -32.71 14.94 -28.90
N LEU A 132 -33.21 16.17 -28.78
CA LEU A 132 -34.51 16.56 -29.32
C LEU A 132 -34.56 16.41 -30.85
N GLY A 133 -33.50 16.84 -31.54
CA GLY A 133 -33.38 16.71 -32.99
C GLY A 133 -33.35 15.27 -33.51
N SER A 134 -33.03 14.29 -32.65
CA SER A 134 -33.11 12.85 -32.98
C SER A 134 -34.52 12.29 -32.81
N LEU A 135 -35.29 12.81 -31.84
CA LEU A 135 -36.61 12.31 -31.47
C LEU A 135 -37.74 12.90 -32.34
N LEU A 136 -37.53 14.09 -32.89
CA LEU A 136 -38.47 14.75 -33.81
C LEU A 136 -38.33 14.24 -35.27
N ARG A 137 -37.24 13.53 -35.59
CA ARG A 137 -36.84 13.23 -36.98
C ARG A 137 -37.55 12.03 -37.63
N VAL A 138 -38.40 11.30 -36.91
CA VAL A 138 -38.99 10.04 -37.41
C VAL A 138 -40.46 10.18 -37.86
N SER A 139 -41.13 11.32 -37.67
CA SER A 139 -42.51 11.49 -38.20
C SER A 139 -42.84 12.85 -38.81
N SER A 140 -42.08 13.92 -38.57
CA SER A 140 -42.55 15.26 -38.97
C SER A 140 -41.43 16.15 -39.50
N ILE A 141 -41.19 16.09 -40.82
CA ILE A 141 -40.66 17.22 -41.57
C ILE A 141 -41.51 17.40 -42.83
N GLN A 142 -42.61 18.12 -42.65
CA GLN A 142 -42.80 19.34 -43.43
C GLN A 142 -41.86 20.41 -42.81
N PRO A 143 -40.98 21.05 -43.59
CA PRO A 143 -39.98 21.96 -43.04
C PRO A 143 -40.64 23.26 -42.56
N CYS A 144 -40.90 23.36 -41.26
CA CYS A 144 -41.34 24.62 -40.65
C CYS A 144 -40.18 25.63 -40.63
N ARG A 145 -40.32 26.62 -41.53
CA ARG A 145 -39.47 27.76 -41.89
C ARG A 145 -39.11 28.72 -40.73
N THR A 146 -39.44 28.38 -39.49
CA THR A 146 -39.37 29.27 -38.30
C THR A 146 -38.24 28.95 -37.33
N LEU A 147 -37.58 27.79 -37.41
CA LEU A 147 -36.41 27.45 -36.58
C LEU A 147 -35.10 28.14 -37.02
N ARG A 148 -35.15 29.07 -37.97
CA ARG A 148 -34.03 29.99 -38.25
C ARG A 148 -34.03 31.21 -37.32
N ALA A 149 -35.16 31.53 -36.69
CA ALA A 149 -35.29 32.70 -35.83
C ALA A 149 -34.71 32.51 -34.40
N TRP A 150 -34.58 31.28 -33.92
CA TRP A 150 -33.99 31.02 -32.59
C TRP A 150 -32.46 30.82 -32.62
N ALA A 151 -31.89 30.53 -33.79
CA ALA A 151 -30.46 30.27 -33.95
C ALA A 151 -29.61 31.55 -34.03
N THR A 152 -30.21 32.68 -34.43
CA THR A 152 -29.50 33.97 -34.57
C THR A 152 -29.20 34.67 -33.24
N THR A 153 -29.70 34.16 -32.11
CA THR A 153 -29.50 34.79 -30.79
C THR A 153 -28.34 34.20 -29.99
N LEU A 154 -27.66 33.16 -30.50
CA LEU A 154 -26.53 32.50 -29.82
C LEU A 154 -25.15 32.78 -30.44
N GLU A 155 -25.08 33.44 -31.60
CA GLU A 155 -23.80 33.83 -32.21
C GLU A 155 -23.17 35.11 -31.62
N SER A 156 -23.82 35.75 -30.63
CA SER A 156 -23.21 36.92 -29.95
C SER A 156 -22.21 36.55 -28.83
N CYS A 157 -21.99 35.25 -28.56
CA CYS A 157 -21.08 34.80 -27.49
C CYS A 157 -20.17 33.65 -27.94
N SER A 158 -19.38 33.84 -29.00
CA SER A 158 -18.14 33.06 -29.20
C SER A 158 -17.12 33.86 -29.98
N ASN A 159 -16.57 34.85 -29.28
CA ASN A 159 -15.32 35.49 -29.67
C ASN A 159 -14.19 34.86 -28.82
N VAL A 160 -13.76 33.65 -29.18
CA VAL A 160 -12.48 33.11 -28.72
C VAL A 160 -11.86 32.34 -29.89
N THR A 161 -10.91 33.01 -30.53
CA THR A 161 -10.05 32.50 -31.58
C THR A 161 -9.22 31.29 -31.11
N LEU A 162 -9.43 30.16 -31.79
CA LEU A 162 -8.41 29.26 -32.34
C LEU A 162 -7.02 29.33 -31.68
N VAL A 163 -6.71 28.35 -30.81
CA VAL A 163 -5.34 27.93 -30.54
C VAL A 163 -5.10 26.59 -31.22
N SER A 164 -4.07 26.62 -32.07
CA SER A 164 -3.50 25.56 -32.88
C SER A 164 -3.19 24.28 -32.09
N CYS A 165 -3.67 23.13 -32.57
CA CYS A 165 -3.18 21.81 -32.17
C CYS A 165 -1.92 21.47 -32.96
N PRO A 166 -0.75 21.20 -32.35
CA PRO A 166 0.32 20.53 -33.05
C PRO A 166 0.08 19.02 -33.10
N ILE A 167 0.27 18.52 -34.31
CA ILE A 167 0.32 17.14 -34.77
C ILE A 167 1.26 16.31 -33.87
N ILE A 168 0.75 15.18 -33.36
CA ILE A 168 1.53 14.17 -32.64
C ILE A 168 2.28 13.35 -33.71
N ASP A 169 3.59 13.55 -33.80
CA ASP A 169 4.46 12.77 -34.66
C ASP A 169 4.92 11.50 -33.90
N ALA A 170 4.55 10.35 -34.45
CA ALA A 170 4.91 9.04 -33.95
C ALA A 170 6.30 8.67 -34.46
N SER A 171 7.37 8.92 -33.69
CA SER A 171 8.62 8.16 -33.76
C SER A 171 9.66 8.62 -32.73
N ASN A 172 9.60 8.09 -31.49
CA ASN A 172 10.85 7.77 -30.78
C ASN A 172 10.60 6.82 -29.60
N SER A 173 11.03 5.57 -29.77
CA SER A 173 11.13 4.59 -28.69
C SER A 173 12.60 4.47 -28.30
N PRO A 174 12.98 4.76 -27.05
CA PRO A 174 14.25 4.29 -26.50
C PRO A 174 14.00 2.98 -25.74
N ARG A 175 14.63 1.90 -26.23
CA ARG A 175 14.74 0.60 -25.57
C ARG A 175 15.41 0.71 -24.18
N PRO A 176 15.09 -0.20 -23.25
CA PRO A 176 15.78 -0.29 -21.96
C PRO A 176 17.20 -0.86 -22.14
N HIS A 177 18.19 -0.16 -21.61
CA HIS A 177 19.56 -0.68 -21.50
C HIS A 177 19.61 -1.73 -20.39
N ALA A 178 19.78 -2.98 -20.81
CA ALA A 178 20.32 -4.05 -19.97
C ALA A 178 21.79 -3.74 -19.67
N ALA A 179 22.12 -3.46 -18.41
CA ALA A 179 23.50 -3.48 -17.93
C ALA A 179 23.82 -4.89 -17.45
N LEU A 180 24.69 -5.52 -18.23
CA LEU A 180 25.26 -6.83 -18.01
C LEU A 180 26.07 -6.87 -16.71
N THR A 181 25.88 -7.97 -16.00
CA THR A 181 26.81 -8.53 -15.03
C THR A 181 28.11 -8.93 -15.74
N SER A 182 29.23 -8.33 -15.36
CA SER A 182 30.58 -8.89 -15.48
C SER A 182 31.25 -8.59 -14.13
N GLY A 183 31.68 -9.56 -13.33
CA GLY A 183 32.60 -10.63 -13.69
C GLY A 183 33.91 -10.35 -12.94
N ASN A 184 34.13 -11.12 -11.88
CA ASN A 184 35.40 -11.49 -11.20
C ASN A 184 36.66 -10.63 -11.45
N SER A 185 37.41 -10.33 -10.38
CA SER A 185 38.66 -11.07 -10.05
C SER A 185 39.69 -10.26 -9.23
N TRP A 186 39.98 -10.73 -8.00
CA TRP A 186 41.27 -10.78 -7.28
C TRP A 186 42.03 -9.48 -6.96
N ASN A 187 42.07 -9.11 -5.67
CA ASN A 187 43.27 -9.20 -4.79
C ASN A 187 42.88 -9.00 -3.32
#